data_AF-A0A5R9EF67-F1
#
_entry.id   AF-A0A5R9EF67-F1
#
_cell.length_a   1.000
_cell.length_b   1.000
_cell.length_c   1.000
_cell.angle_alpha   90.00
_cell.angle_beta   90.00
_cell.angle_gamma   90.00
#
_symmetry.space_group_name_H-M   'P 1'
#
loop_
_entity.id
_entity.type
_entity.pdbx_description
1 polymer ?
#
loop_
_entity_poly.entity_id
_entity_poly.type
_entity_poly.pdbx_seq_one_letter_code
_entity_poly.pdbx_strand_id
1 'polypeptide(L)'
;MDNKNLLLKTALLAGRIMMESGSEVYRVEDTMQRIAQNSKKLDTESYVTATGIFMSINDESTSQMTQARNRSINLEKIDATNRYSCEYAEGKISLIYLYKALQSVDLQTPEFNKYYRMLAAGLASFSLMLLLGGTYSDVLTAFIIGSLGYFTSNRIYVRTENEIY
;
A
#
# COMPACT_ATOMS: atom_id res chain seq x y z
N MET A 1 8.49 -18.77 18.58
CA MET A 1 8.90 -17.47 18.01
C MET A 1 8.82 -16.48 19.15
N ASP A 2 9.94 -15.84 19.52
CA ASP A 2 9.94 -14.83 20.57
C ASP A 2 8.98 -13.68 20.20
N ASN A 3 8.22 -13.18 21.18
CA ASN A 3 7.16 -12.19 20.98
C ASN A 3 7.72 -10.89 20.39
N LYS A 4 8.96 -10.53 20.75
CA LYS A 4 9.68 -9.36 20.22
C LYS A 4 10.07 -9.53 18.76
N ASN A 5 10.56 -10.72 18.41
CA ASN A 5 10.89 -11.05 17.02
C ASN A 5 9.64 -11.04 16.11
N LEU A 6 8.50 -11.50 16.63
CA LEU A 6 7.23 -11.42 15.90
C LEU A 6 6.78 -9.97 15.73
N LEU A 7 6.95 -9.12 16.76
CA LEU A 7 6.63 -7.69 16.70
C LEU A 7 7.40 -6.99 15.59
N LEU A 8 8.73 -7.12 15.59
CA LEU A 8 9.61 -6.52 14.57
C LEU A 8 9.24 -6.99 13.17
N LYS A 9 9.00 -8.30 12.98
CA LYS A 9 8.57 -8.84 11.69
C LYS A 9 7.22 -8.31 11.24
N THR A 10 6.29 -8.12 12.17
CA THR A 10 4.93 -7.63 11.87
C THR A 10 4.97 -6.16 11.48
N ALA A 11 5.69 -5.33 12.23
CA ALA A 11 5.85 -3.92 11.91
C ALA A 11 6.60 -3.72 10.58
N LEU A 12 7.69 -4.46 10.34
CA LEU A 12 8.40 -4.41 9.05
C LEU A 12 7.54 -4.89 7.89
N LEU A 13 6.69 -5.92 8.09
CA LEU A 13 5.75 -6.38 7.07
C LEU A 13 4.72 -5.28 6.73
N ALA A 14 4.12 -4.65 7.74
CA ALA A 14 3.20 -3.53 7.54
C ALA A 14 3.88 -2.38 6.79
N GLY A 15 5.10 -2.02 7.22
CA GLY A 15 5.89 -0.98 6.60
C GLY A 15 6.16 -1.27 5.12
N ARG A 16 6.57 -2.51 4.81
CA ARG A 16 6.82 -2.95 3.43
C ARG A 16 5.57 -2.86 2.58
N ILE A 17 4.45 -3.42 3.04
CA ILE A 17 3.17 -3.37 2.31
C ILE A 17 2.79 -1.91 2.01
N MET A 18 2.88 -1.02 3.00
CA MET A 18 2.54 0.39 2.80
C MET A 18 3.48 1.09 1.81
N MET A 19 4.79 0.86 1.90
CA MET A 19 5.77 1.45 0.97
C MET A 19 5.61 0.94 -0.46
N GLU A 20 5.45 -0.37 -0.62
CA GLU A 20 5.24 -1.00 -1.94
C GLU A 20 3.89 -0.60 -2.54
N SER A 21 2.90 -0.29 -1.70
CA SER A 21 1.57 0.19 -2.13
C SER A 21 1.50 1.69 -2.42
N GLY A 22 2.62 2.43 -2.30
CA GLY A 22 2.69 3.86 -2.62
C GLY A 22 2.30 4.81 -1.49
N SER A 23 2.32 4.37 -0.23
CA SER A 23 2.10 5.25 0.92
C SER A 23 3.25 6.24 1.12
N GLU A 24 2.94 7.42 1.67
CA GLU A 24 3.93 8.40 2.10
C GLU A 24 4.77 7.88 3.28
N VAL A 25 6.06 8.21 3.30
CA VAL A 25 7.06 7.69 4.25
C VAL A 25 6.64 7.89 5.70
N TYR A 26 6.21 9.09 6.08
CA TYR A 26 5.81 9.36 7.47
C TYR A 26 4.59 8.54 7.92
N ARG A 27 3.67 8.16 7.01
CA ARG A 27 2.52 7.29 7.34
C ARG A 27 2.97 5.85 7.57
N VAL A 28 4.03 5.43 6.88
CA VAL A 28 4.66 4.12 7.08
C VAL A 28 5.31 4.07 8.46
N GLU A 29 6.09 5.09 8.80
CA GLU A 29 6.73 5.21 10.11
C GLU A 29 5.70 5.25 11.25
N ASP A 30 4.66 6.08 11.12
CA ASP A 30 3.58 6.16 12.12
C ASP A 30 2.89 4.79 12.32
N THR A 31 2.62 4.05 11.23
CA THR A 31 2.01 2.72 11.33
C THR A 31 2.93 1.71 12.01
N MET A 32 4.22 1.71 11.67
CA MET A 32 5.21 0.84 12.32
C MET A 32 5.32 1.15 13.81
N GLN A 33 5.41 2.43 14.16
CA GLN A 33 5.53 2.88 15.55
C GLN A 33 4.27 2.54 16.35
N ARG A 34 3.09 2.69 15.75
CA ARG A 34 1.80 2.30 16.35
C ARG A 34 1.74 0.81 16.69
N ILE A 35 2.27 -0.05 15.80
CA ILE A 35 2.36 -1.50 16.05
C ILE A 35 3.36 -1.78 17.18
N ALA A 36 4.50 -1.10 17.22
CA ALA A 36 5.50 -1.36 18.26
C ALA A 36 5.07 -0.88 19.65
N GLN A 37 4.46 0.30 19.75
CA GLN A 37 4.07 0.91 21.03
C GLN A 37 3.04 0.10 21.80
N ASN A 38 2.15 -0.64 21.11
CA ASN A 38 1.13 -1.44 21.80
C ASN A 38 1.71 -2.73 22.42
N SER A 39 2.96 -3.08 22.14
CA SER A 39 3.66 -4.19 22.77
C SER A 39 4.43 -3.72 24.01
N LYS A 40 3.74 -3.57 25.14
CA LYS A 40 4.31 -3.52 26.50
C LYS A 40 5.59 -2.65 26.68
N LYS A 41 5.56 -1.37 26.28
CA LYS A 41 6.62 -0.37 26.57
C LYS A 41 8.03 -0.79 26.10
N LEU A 42 8.15 -1.39 24.92
CA LEU A 42 9.45 -1.49 24.27
C LEU A 42 9.80 -0.14 23.66
N ASP A 43 11.00 0.36 23.97
CA ASP A 43 11.54 1.55 23.32
C ASP A 43 12.02 1.16 21.91
N THR A 44 11.33 1.64 20.89
CA THR A 44 11.55 1.24 19.49
C THR A 44 11.73 2.45 18.59
N GLU A 45 12.64 2.29 17.64
CA GLU A 45 12.92 3.27 16.60
C GLU A 45 12.64 2.64 15.23
N SER A 46 11.94 3.39 14.37
CA SER A 46 11.69 3.02 12.98
C SER A 46 12.27 4.06 12.05
N TYR A 47 12.93 3.61 10.98
CA TYR A 47 13.49 4.51 9.98
C TYR A 47 13.22 3.98 8.58
N VAL A 48 12.67 4.82 7.72
CA VAL A 48 12.28 4.43 6.36
C VAL A 48 13.00 5.29 5.31
N THR A 49 13.59 4.62 4.32
CA THR A 49 14.25 5.25 3.16
C THR A 49 13.51 4.89 1.87
N ALA A 50 14.02 5.33 0.72
CA ALA A 50 13.43 5.02 -0.57
C ALA A 50 13.27 3.50 -0.83
N THR A 51 14.18 2.67 -0.33
CA THR A 51 14.17 1.22 -0.60
C THR A 51 14.35 0.34 0.63
N GLY A 52 14.85 0.89 1.74
CA GLY A 52 15.07 0.18 3.00
C GLY A 52 14.15 0.65 4.11
N ILE A 53 13.62 -0.30 4.87
CA ILE A 53 12.76 -0.11 6.04
C ILE A 53 13.46 -0.79 7.21
N PHE A 54 13.73 -0.03 8.27
CA PHE A 54 14.49 -0.48 9.42
C PHE A 54 13.66 -0.33 10.69
N MET A 55 13.80 -1.28 11.61
CA MET A 55 13.23 -1.18 12.94
C MET A 55 14.16 -1.80 13.98
N SER A 56 14.35 -1.10 15.09
CA SER A 56 15.18 -1.55 16.21
C SER A 56 14.47 -1.41 17.55
N ILE A 57 14.84 -2.27 18.50
CA ILE A 57 14.50 -2.15 19.92
C ILE A 57 15.75 -1.62 20.64
N ASN A 58 15.66 -0.43 21.24
CA ASN A 58 16.80 0.32 21.78
C ASN A 58 17.52 -0.44 22.92
N ASP A 59 16.77 -1.15 23.76
CA ASP A 59 17.30 -1.80 24.97
C ASP A 59 18.06 -3.12 24.70
N GLU A 60 18.02 -3.65 23.46
CA GLU A 60 18.52 -5.01 23.18
C GLU A 60 19.43 -5.11 21.95
N SER A 61 19.86 -3.99 21.35
CA SER A 61 20.69 -3.97 20.12
C SER A 61 20.14 -4.88 18.99
N THR A 62 18.82 -5.13 19.01
CA THR A 62 18.15 -5.99 18.05
C THR A 62 17.52 -5.12 16.97
N SER A 63 18.08 -5.19 15.76
CA SER A 63 17.61 -4.45 14.59
C SER A 63 17.28 -5.42 13.47
N GLN A 64 16.18 -5.15 12.76
CA GLN A 64 15.78 -5.88 11.57
C GLN A 64 15.51 -4.90 10.42
N MET A 65 15.75 -5.37 9.21
CA MET A 65 15.54 -4.62 7.98
C MET A 65 14.70 -5.43 7.01
N THR A 66 13.86 -4.73 6.26
CA THR A 66 13.27 -5.26 5.02
C THR A 66 13.46 -4.26 3.88
N GLN A 67 13.38 -4.76 2.65
CA GLN A 67 13.45 -3.93 1.45
C GLN A 67 12.06 -3.80 0.85
N ALA A 68 11.67 -2.59 0.48
CA ALA A 68 10.51 -2.35 -0.36
C ALA A 68 10.94 -2.42 -1.83
N ARG A 69 10.43 -3.41 -2.56
CA ARG A 69 10.69 -3.64 -3.98
C ARG A 69 9.40 -3.47 -4.76
N ASN A 70 9.46 -3.03 -6.01
CA ASN A 70 8.29 -2.87 -6.88
C ASN A 70 7.16 -2.02 -6.27
N ARG A 71 7.28 -0.69 -6.40
CA ARG A 71 6.22 0.22 -5.97
C ARG A 71 5.09 0.27 -6.99
N SER A 72 3.86 -0.02 -6.57
CA SER A 72 2.64 0.16 -7.34
C SER A 72 1.54 0.69 -6.43
N ILE A 73 0.75 1.66 -6.90
CA ILE A 73 -0.28 2.27 -6.06
C ILE A 73 -1.39 1.26 -5.80
N ASN A 74 -1.62 0.92 -4.53
CA ASN A 74 -2.74 0.09 -4.09
C ASN A 74 -3.35 0.64 -2.80
N LEU A 75 -4.36 1.51 -2.95
CA LEU A 75 -5.01 2.17 -1.82
C LEU A 75 -5.74 1.19 -0.90
N GLU A 76 -6.19 0.04 -1.41
CA GLU A 76 -6.87 -0.98 -0.62
C GLU A 76 -5.90 -1.69 0.35
N LYS A 77 -4.68 -2.00 -0.11
CA LYS A 77 -3.62 -2.51 0.76
C LYS A 77 -3.22 -1.49 1.84
N ILE A 78 -3.16 -0.20 1.49
CA ILE A 78 -2.88 0.87 2.46
C ILE A 78 -3.98 0.93 3.51
N ASP A 79 -5.26 0.97 3.09
CA ASP A 79 -6.41 1.04 3.98
C ASP A 79 -6.49 -0.19 4.91
N ALA A 80 -6.39 -1.40 4.34
CA ALA A 80 -6.43 -2.64 5.10
C ALA A 80 -5.29 -2.73 6.13
N THR A 81 -4.06 -2.39 5.74
CA THR A 81 -2.90 -2.40 6.65
C THR A 81 -3.09 -1.41 7.79
N ASN A 82 -3.56 -0.20 7.49
CA ASN A 82 -3.82 0.83 8.48
C ASN A 82 -4.97 0.44 9.43
N ARG A 83 -6.03 -0.18 8.90
CA ARG A 83 -7.14 -0.66 9.71
C ARG A 83 -6.69 -1.73 10.70
N TYR A 84 -5.95 -2.75 10.24
CA TYR A 84 -5.45 -3.80 11.12
C TYR A 84 -4.43 -3.26 12.14
N SER A 85 -3.58 -2.30 11.78
CA SER A 85 -2.67 -1.70 12.75
C SER A 85 -3.41 -0.91 13.84
N CYS A 86 -4.49 -0.19 13.49
CA CYS A 86 -5.38 0.46 14.46
C CYS A 86 -6.11 -0.55 15.35
N GLU A 87 -6.74 -1.58 14.78
CA GLU A 87 -7.42 -2.62 15.56
C GLU A 87 -6.47 -3.31 16.54
N TYR A 88 -5.22 -3.54 16.13
CA TYR A 88 -4.19 -4.06 17.02
C TYR A 88 -3.85 -3.07 18.12
N ALA A 89 -3.62 -1.80 17.79
CA ALA A 89 -3.30 -0.74 18.77
C ALA A 89 -4.41 -0.53 19.81
N GLU A 90 -5.66 -0.73 19.43
CA GLU A 90 -6.83 -0.67 20.31
C GLU A 90 -7.04 -1.96 21.13
N GLY A 91 -6.17 -2.97 20.96
CA GLY A 91 -6.26 -4.25 21.66
C GLY A 91 -7.40 -5.16 21.17
N LYS A 92 -8.01 -4.87 20.02
CA LYS A 92 -9.11 -5.66 19.45
C LYS A 92 -8.65 -6.97 18.83
N ILE A 93 -7.40 -7.02 18.35
CA ILE A 93 -6.80 -8.22 17.73
C ILE A 93 -5.45 -8.54 18.38
N SER A 94 -5.03 -9.80 18.29
CA SER A 94 -3.71 -10.24 18.78
C SER A 94 -2.60 -9.97 17.77
N LEU A 95 -1.34 -9.90 18.23
CA LEU A 95 -0.18 -9.72 17.35
C LEU A 95 -0.06 -10.84 16.30
N ILE A 96 -0.36 -12.08 16.68
CA ILE A 96 -0.36 -13.24 15.78
C ILE A 96 -1.43 -13.08 14.69
N TYR A 97 -2.61 -12.58 15.08
CA TYR A 97 -3.69 -12.33 14.11
C TYR A 97 -3.31 -11.20 13.15
N LEU A 98 -2.79 -10.08 13.67
CA LEU A 98 -2.28 -8.97 12.86
C LEU A 98 -1.27 -9.47 11.82
N TYR A 99 -0.27 -10.25 12.24
CA TYR A 99 0.74 -10.79 11.34
C TYR A 99 0.12 -11.60 10.19
N LYS A 100 -0.82 -12.50 10.49
CA LYS A 100 -1.52 -13.32 9.48
C LYS A 100 -2.42 -12.47 8.57
N ALA A 101 -3.11 -11.49 9.13
CA ALA A 101 -3.94 -10.56 8.36
C ALA A 101 -3.09 -9.78 7.36
N LEU A 102 -1.94 -9.26 7.78
CA LEU A 102 -0.99 -8.57 6.91
C LEU A 102 -0.40 -9.49 5.83
N GLN A 103 -0.07 -10.75 6.15
CA GLN A 103 0.32 -11.73 5.13
C GLN A 103 -0.78 -11.93 4.07
N SER A 104 -2.04 -11.93 4.51
CA SER A 104 -3.19 -12.06 3.60
C SER A 104 -3.34 -10.82 2.72
N VAL A 105 -3.18 -9.62 3.30
CA VAL A 105 -3.16 -8.35 2.55
C VAL A 105 -2.02 -8.31 1.54
N ASP A 106 -0.84 -8.83 1.88
CA ASP A 106 0.31 -8.87 0.98
C ASP A 106 0.02 -9.74 -0.26
N LEU A 107 -0.60 -10.91 -0.04
CA LEU A 107 -0.98 -11.86 -1.09
C LEU A 107 -2.19 -11.42 -1.93
N GLN A 108 -3.10 -10.64 -1.35
CA GLN A 108 -4.29 -10.17 -2.05
C GLN A 108 -3.93 -8.97 -2.92
N THR A 109 -4.08 -9.11 -4.22
CA THR A 109 -4.20 -7.99 -5.18
C THR A 109 -5.65 -7.94 -5.65
N PRO A 110 -6.57 -7.31 -4.90
CA PRO A 110 -7.91 -7.09 -5.42
C PRO A 110 -7.80 -6.12 -6.59
N GLU A 111 -7.94 -6.64 -7.80
CA GLU A 111 -8.05 -5.81 -8.98
C GLU A 111 -9.52 -5.42 -9.16
N PHE A 112 -9.80 -4.12 -9.20
CA PHE A 112 -11.11 -3.65 -9.63
C PHE A 112 -11.44 -4.22 -11.00
N ASN A 113 -12.71 -4.61 -11.19
CA ASN A 113 -13.20 -5.07 -12.47
C ASN A 113 -12.80 -4.07 -13.59
N LYS A 114 -12.23 -4.58 -14.67
CA LYS A 114 -11.72 -3.82 -15.83
C LYS A 114 -12.67 -2.71 -16.32
N TYR A 115 -13.98 -2.95 -16.24
CA TYR A 115 -14.98 -1.96 -16.66
C TYR A 115 -15.00 -0.73 -15.76
N TYR A 116 -14.88 -0.88 -14.44
CA TYR A 116 -14.82 0.25 -13.51
C TYR A 116 -13.54 1.05 -13.68
N ARG A 117 -12.40 0.39 -13.93
CA ARG A 117 -11.12 1.08 -14.22
C ARG A 117 -11.21 1.91 -15.50
N MET A 118 -11.88 1.38 -16.54
CA MET A 118 -12.09 2.09 -17.80
C MET A 118 -13.02 3.30 -17.66
N LEU A 119 -14.09 3.17 -16.86
CA LEU A 119 -14.98 4.28 -16.53
C LEU A 119 -14.27 5.35 -15.68
N ALA A 120 -13.51 4.94 -14.67
CA ALA A 120 -12.75 5.86 -13.82
C ALA A 120 -11.71 6.65 -14.62
N ALA A 121 -11.01 6.01 -15.56
CA ALA A 121 -10.08 6.69 -16.46
C ALA A 121 -10.79 7.75 -17.32
N GLY A 122 -11.95 7.42 -17.88
CA GLY A 122 -12.78 8.37 -18.62
C GLY A 122 -13.23 9.54 -17.75
N LEU A 123 -13.72 9.28 -16.54
CA LEU A 123 -14.15 10.33 -15.59
C LEU A 123 -12.99 11.22 -15.14
N ALA A 124 -11.79 10.65 -14.94
CA ALA A 124 -10.60 11.43 -14.64
C ALA A 124 -10.25 12.40 -15.78
N SER A 125 -10.20 11.91 -17.02
CA SER A 125 -9.95 12.74 -18.21
C SER A 125 -11.04 13.79 -18.43
N PHE A 126 -12.31 13.42 -18.23
CA PHE A 126 -13.46 14.33 -18.25
C PHE A 126 -13.29 15.47 -17.23
N SER A 127 -12.97 15.13 -15.98
CA SER A 127 -12.83 16.10 -14.90
C SER A 127 -11.66 17.06 -15.13
N LEU A 128 -10.53 16.55 -15.65
CA LEU A 128 -9.38 17.37 -16.01
C LEU A 128 -9.71 18.32 -17.16
N MET A 129 -10.43 17.88 -18.19
CA MET A 129 -10.83 18.73 -19.30
C MET A 129 -11.79 19.86 -18.86
N LEU A 130 -12.71 19.56 -17.92
CA LEU A 130 -13.55 20.59 -17.30
C LEU A 130 -12.72 21.62 -16.54
N LEU A 131 -11.73 21.18 -15.76
CA LEU A 131 -10.84 22.08 -15.00
C LEU A 131 -10.00 22.98 -15.91
N LEU A 132 -9.62 22.50 -17.09
CA LEU A 132 -8.88 23.27 -18.10
C LEU A 132 -9.76 24.21 -18.92
N GLY A 133 -11.07 24.29 -18.64
CA GLY A 133 -12.00 25.18 -19.32
C GLY A 133 -12.43 24.69 -20.70
N GLY A 134 -12.39 23.37 -20.95
CA GLY A 134 -12.81 22.77 -22.21
C GLY A 134 -14.31 22.97 -22.48
N THR A 135 -14.68 22.98 -23.76
CA THR A 135 -16.08 23.04 -24.17
C THR A 135 -16.81 21.72 -23.90
N TYR A 136 -18.14 21.72 -23.96
CA TYR A 136 -18.95 20.49 -23.77
C TYR A 136 -18.52 19.35 -24.71
N SER A 137 -18.13 19.65 -25.95
CA SER A 137 -17.61 18.65 -26.89
C SER A 137 -16.24 18.12 -26.50
N ASP A 138 -15.35 18.98 -26.00
CA ASP A 138 -14.00 18.60 -25.59
C ASP A 138 -14.04 17.66 -24.38
N VAL A 139 -14.94 17.94 -23.46
CA VAL A 139 -15.16 17.17 -22.23
C VAL A 139 -15.65 15.75 -22.52
N LEU A 140 -16.62 15.59 -23.43
CA LEU A 140 -17.10 14.27 -23.86
C LEU A 140 -16.02 13.51 -24.65
N THR A 141 -15.28 14.22 -25.50
CA THR A 141 -14.17 13.65 -26.26
C THR A 141 -13.06 13.17 -25.32
N ALA A 142 -12.73 13.95 -24.29
CA ALA A 142 -11.75 13.59 -23.26
C ALA A 142 -12.17 12.33 -22.48
N PHE A 143 -13.45 12.18 -22.16
CA PHE A 143 -13.97 10.96 -21.54
C PHE A 143 -13.72 9.73 -22.41
N ILE A 144 -14.10 9.79 -23.69
CA ILE A 144 -13.95 8.67 -24.64
C ILE A 144 -12.47 8.32 -24.85
N ILE A 145 -11.62 9.33 -25.05
CA ILE A 145 -10.17 9.15 -25.24
C ILE A 145 -9.54 8.56 -23.97
N GLY A 146 -9.93 9.02 -22.77
CA GLY A 146 -9.44 8.49 -21.50
C GLY A 146 -9.78 7.02 -21.30
N SER A 147 -11.04 6.63 -21.56
CA SER A 147 -11.47 5.23 -21.49
C SER A 147 -10.78 4.34 -22.53
N LEU A 148 -10.66 4.80 -23.79
CA LEU A 148 -9.97 4.04 -24.85
C LEU A 148 -8.47 3.92 -24.60
N GLY A 149 -7.82 4.99 -24.15
CA GLY A 149 -6.40 4.99 -23.80
C GLY A 149 -6.08 4.03 -22.66
N TYR A 150 -6.97 3.95 -21.66
CA TYR A 150 -6.86 2.95 -20.61
C TYR A 150 -7.02 1.52 -21.15
N PHE A 151 -7.98 1.28 -22.04
CA PHE A 151 -8.20 -0.04 -22.65
C PHE A 151 -6.99 -0.53 -23.46
N THR A 152 -6.39 0.35 -24.27
CA THR A 152 -5.19 0.00 -25.05
C THR A 152 -3.98 -0.23 -24.17
N SER A 153 -3.76 0.62 -23.16
CA SER A 153 -2.68 0.44 -22.18
C SER A 153 -2.82 -0.89 -21.42
N ASN A 154 -4.04 -1.23 -20.97
CA ASN A 154 -4.29 -2.49 -20.29
C ASN A 154 -4.04 -3.71 -21.20
N ARG A 155 -4.39 -3.63 -22.49
CA ARG A 155 -4.08 -4.68 -23.47
C ARG A 155 -2.59 -4.88 -23.69
N ILE A 156 -1.81 -3.80 -23.69
CA ILE A 156 -0.35 -3.85 -23.80
C ILE A 156 0.24 -4.48 -22.54
N TYR A 157 -0.18 -4.01 -21.36
CA TYR A 157 0.28 -4.52 -20.07
C TYR A 157 0.08 -6.03 -19.94
N VAL A 158 -1.13 -6.53 -20.22
CA VAL A 158 -1.44 -7.97 -20.17
C VAL A 158 -0.61 -8.78 -21.18
N ARG A 159 -0.26 -8.18 -22.33
CA ARG A 159 0.58 -8.85 -23.33
C ARG A 159 2.04 -8.93 -22.90
N THR A 160 2.56 -7.90 -22.25
CA THR A 160 3.93 -7.90 -21.72
C THR A 160 4.11 -8.88 -20.55
N GLU A 161 3.10 -9.03 -19.68
CA GLU A 161 3.13 -10.07 -18.63
C GLU A 161 3.14 -11.50 -19.21
N ASN A 162 2.41 -11.74 -20.31
CA ASN A 162 2.37 -13.05 -20.97
C ASN A 162 3.62 -13.40 -21.80
N GLU A 163 4.51 -12.45 -22.08
CA GLU A 163 5.79 -12.73 -22.78
C GLU A 163 6.96 -12.95 -21.79
N ILE A 164 6.76 -12.70 -20.49
CA ILE A 164 7.79 -12.83 -19.44
C ILE A 164 7.65 -14.14 -18.63
N TYR A 165 6.65 -14.98 -18.96
CA TYR A 165 6.42 -16.33 -18.42
C TYR A 165 6.24 -17.35 -19.52
#